data_AF-A0A960F1I1-F1
#
_entry.id   AF-A0A960F1I1-F1
#
_cell.length_a   1.000
_cell.length_b   1.000
_cell.length_c   1.000
_cell.angle_alpha   90.00
_cell.angle_beta   90.00
_cell.angle_gamma   90.00
#
_symmetry.space_group_name_H-M   'P 1'
#
loop_
_entity.id
_entity.type
_entity.pdbx_description
1 polymer ?
#
loop_
_entity_poly.entity_id
_entity_poly.type
_entity_poly.pdbx_seq_one_letter_code
_entity_poly.pdbx_strand_id
1 'polypeptide(L)'
;MRKFFPVEELARDQRFEQITMRQAQADPRTVLNAESRNKTNRLTPDRADASDRARGLMHGIFVGEIQALEGAGRTCWDFETGTEAPFALKLDMARQAWDEARHVEISVKLSDWMGTEIGQFAENTVLFEAACSNDPVLRLAGVNRALEGLAIDVFTTMKEFGDLAGDPYLEFCEDWMLADEVTHVKMGSDWLRRITENDAERRKKALEFQQIVDKLFSFG
;
A
#
# COMPACT_ATOMS: atom_id res chain seq x y z
N MET A 1 -9.66 5.58 24.85
CA MET A 1 -10.09 5.25 23.47
C MET A 1 -9.21 4.13 22.94
N ARG A 2 -9.73 3.23 22.12
CA ARG A 2 -9.01 2.03 21.63
C ARG A 2 -7.90 2.46 20.65
N LYS A 3 -6.63 2.15 20.96
CA LYS A 3 -5.46 2.47 20.12
C LYS A 3 -5.03 1.34 19.15
N PHE A 4 -5.60 0.15 19.35
CA PHE A 4 -5.29 -1.05 18.57
C PHE A 4 -6.56 -1.64 17.98
N PHE A 5 -6.60 -1.76 16.66
CA PHE A 5 -7.67 -2.44 15.91
C PHE A 5 -7.09 -3.71 15.30
N PRO A 6 -7.63 -4.89 15.64
CA PRO A 6 -7.23 -6.14 15.04
C PRO A 6 -7.77 -6.20 13.60
N VAL A 7 -7.10 -6.96 12.73
CA VAL A 7 -7.45 -7.10 11.32
C VAL A 7 -8.88 -7.62 11.14
N GLU A 8 -9.30 -8.50 12.05
CA GLU A 8 -10.62 -9.12 12.08
C GLU A 8 -11.76 -8.12 12.33
N GLU A 9 -11.43 -6.88 12.70
CA GLU A 9 -12.39 -5.78 12.88
C GLU A 9 -12.33 -4.72 11.77
N LEU A 10 -11.59 -4.99 10.68
CA LEU A 10 -11.63 -4.14 9.49
C LEU A 10 -13.06 -4.04 8.97
N ALA A 11 -13.48 -2.81 8.65
CA ALA A 11 -14.77 -2.54 8.05
C ALA A 11 -14.72 -2.92 6.56
N ARG A 12 -14.89 -4.21 6.28
CA ARG A 12 -15.07 -4.74 4.93
C ARG A 12 -16.49 -5.26 4.79
N ASP A 13 -17.15 -4.95 3.68
CA ASP A 13 -18.45 -5.53 3.38
C ASP A 13 -18.31 -6.93 2.75
N GLN A 14 -19.44 -7.57 2.46
CA GLN A 14 -19.50 -8.95 1.98
C GLN A 14 -18.82 -9.21 0.63
N ARG A 15 -18.43 -8.15 -0.10
CA ARG A 15 -17.72 -8.29 -1.38
C ARG A 15 -16.27 -8.68 -1.21
N PHE A 16 -15.65 -8.40 -0.06
CA PHE A 16 -14.22 -8.64 0.15
C PHE A 16 -13.97 -10.04 0.70
N GLU A 17 -13.06 -10.77 0.08
CA GLU A 17 -12.56 -12.05 0.56
C GLU A 17 -11.12 -11.90 1.06
N GLN A 18 -10.93 -11.95 2.38
CA GLN A 18 -9.61 -11.86 3.00
C GLN A 18 -8.90 -13.21 3.00
N ILE A 19 -7.66 -13.21 2.53
CA ILE A 19 -6.75 -14.36 2.58
C ILE A 19 -5.46 -13.99 3.31
N THR A 20 -4.96 -14.93 4.10
CA THR A 20 -3.64 -14.82 4.70
C THR A 20 -2.54 -14.97 3.65
N MET A 21 -1.35 -14.44 3.91
CA MET A 21 -0.17 -14.65 3.05
C MET A 21 0.09 -16.13 2.77
N ARG A 22 -0.14 -16.99 3.76
CA ARG A 22 0.02 -18.45 3.61
C ARG A 22 -1.01 -19.03 2.63
N GLN A 23 -2.25 -18.56 2.67
CA GLN A 23 -3.28 -18.99 1.73
C GLN A 23 -2.99 -18.48 0.32
N ALA A 24 -2.53 -17.23 0.18
CA ALA A 24 -2.12 -16.66 -1.11
C ALA A 24 -0.97 -17.46 -1.75
N GLN A 25 0.06 -17.82 -0.97
CA GLN A 25 1.20 -18.63 -1.42
C GLN A 25 0.80 -20.08 -1.76
N ALA A 26 -0.20 -20.63 -1.07
CA ALA A 26 -0.70 -21.97 -1.32
C ALA A 26 -1.70 -22.04 -2.48
N ASP A 27 -2.16 -20.90 -3.01
CA ASP A 27 -3.12 -20.87 -4.10
C ASP A 27 -2.46 -21.37 -5.40
N PRO A 28 -2.94 -22.48 -5.99
CA PRO A 28 -2.37 -23.02 -7.20
C PRO A 28 -2.44 -22.02 -8.38
N ARG A 29 -3.35 -21.05 -8.39
CA ARG A 29 -3.40 -19.99 -9.42
C ARG A 29 -2.23 -19.01 -9.27
N THR A 30 -1.82 -18.73 -8.04
CA THR A 30 -0.60 -17.96 -7.73
C THR A 30 0.66 -18.75 -8.09
N VAL A 31 0.67 -20.06 -7.81
CA VAL A 31 1.80 -20.96 -8.10
C VAL A 31 1.97 -21.23 -9.60
N LEU A 32 0.88 -21.41 -10.35
CA LEU A 32 0.90 -21.55 -11.82
C LEU A 32 1.42 -20.27 -12.49
N ASN A 33 1.09 -19.10 -11.94
CA ASN A 33 1.69 -17.83 -12.36
C ASN A 33 3.17 -17.71 -11.97
N ALA A 34 3.59 -18.34 -10.85
CA ALA A 34 4.97 -18.35 -10.38
C ALA A 34 5.93 -19.18 -11.24
N GLU A 35 5.48 -20.30 -11.84
CA GLU A 35 6.30 -21.05 -12.80
C GLU A 35 6.59 -20.25 -14.09
N SER A 36 5.71 -19.29 -14.43
CA SER A 36 5.92 -18.34 -15.53
C SER A 36 6.81 -17.13 -15.16
N ARG A 37 7.12 -16.91 -13.87
CA ARG A 37 7.95 -15.77 -13.38
C ARG A 37 9.38 -15.77 -13.93
N ASN A 38 9.84 -16.87 -14.53
CA ASN A 38 11.25 -17.07 -14.85
C ASN A 38 11.83 -16.27 -16.03
N LYS A 39 11.10 -15.38 -16.72
CA LYS A 39 11.70 -14.55 -17.81
C LYS A 39 11.14 -13.13 -17.96
N THR A 40 11.03 -12.38 -16.86
CA THR A 40 10.65 -10.95 -16.70
C THR A 40 9.27 -10.78 -16.05
N ASN A 41 9.24 -10.08 -14.92
CA ASN A 41 8.01 -9.72 -14.19
C ASN A 41 7.17 -8.64 -14.90
N ARG A 42 7.63 -8.17 -16.06
CA ARG A 42 7.00 -7.08 -16.80
C ARG A 42 5.61 -7.51 -17.29
N LEU A 43 4.61 -6.69 -17.00
CA LEU A 43 3.27 -6.85 -17.54
C LEU A 43 3.31 -6.39 -19.01
N THR A 44 3.05 -7.30 -19.96
CA THR A 44 3.07 -6.99 -21.39
C THR A 44 1.73 -7.34 -22.03
N PRO A 45 1.12 -6.46 -22.85
CA PRO A 45 -0.22 -6.68 -23.39
C PRO A 45 -0.37 -7.89 -24.33
N ASP A 46 0.73 -8.38 -24.89
CA ASP A 46 0.78 -9.49 -25.85
C ASP A 46 0.61 -10.88 -25.21
N ARG A 47 0.72 -10.98 -23.88
CA ARG A 47 0.54 -12.25 -23.18
C ARG A 47 -0.94 -12.60 -23.02
N ALA A 48 -1.25 -13.88 -23.15
CA ALA A 48 -2.62 -14.40 -23.00
C ALA A 48 -3.21 -14.15 -21.60
N ASP A 49 -2.37 -14.07 -20.56
CA ASP A 49 -2.76 -13.81 -19.17
C ASP A 49 -2.74 -12.33 -18.79
N ALA A 50 -2.39 -11.42 -19.71
CA ALA A 50 -2.14 -10.01 -19.40
C ALA A 50 -3.34 -9.30 -18.77
N SER A 51 -4.53 -9.52 -19.32
CA SER A 51 -5.77 -8.87 -18.84
C SER A 51 -6.09 -9.24 -17.40
N ASP A 52 -6.10 -10.52 -17.06
CA ASP A 52 -6.44 -10.97 -15.70
C ASP A 52 -5.35 -10.59 -14.70
N ARG A 53 -4.08 -10.61 -15.11
CA ARG A 53 -2.96 -10.15 -14.27
C ARG A 53 -3.02 -8.65 -14.01
N ALA A 54 -3.31 -7.84 -15.03
CA ALA A 54 -3.46 -6.40 -14.90
C ALA A 54 -4.60 -6.06 -13.94
N ARG A 55 -5.75 -6.72 -14.12
CA ARG A 55 -6.94 -6.54 -13.27
C ARG A 55 -6.70 -6.95 -11.82
N GLY A 56 -6.02 -8.08 -11.60
CA GLY A 56 -5.63 -8.50 -10.25
C GLY A 56 -4.64 -7.52 -9.60
N LEU A 57 -3.69 -6.98 -10.36
CA LEU A 57 -2.77 -5.95 -9.87
C LEU A 57 -3.50 -4.65 -9.52
N MET A 58 -4.43 -4.20 -10.37
CA MET A 58 -5.25 -3.00 -10.13
C MET A 58 -6.09 -3.15 -8.87
N HIS A 59 -6.69 -4.32 -8.65
CA HIS A 59 -7.43 -4.59 -7.42
C HIS A 59 -6.50 -4.59 -6.20
N GLY A 60 -5.28 -5.13 -6.33
CA GLY A 60 -4.26 -5.05 -5.30
C GLY A 60 -3.88 -3.60 -4.94
N ILE A 61 -3.71 -2.73 -5.94
CA ILE A 61 -3.50 -1.28 -5.74
C ILE A 61 -4.69 -0.68 -4.99
N PHE A 62 -5.91 -0.85 -5.50
CA PHE A 62 -7.14 -0.37 -4.87
C PHE A 62 -7.24 -0.72 -3.37
N VAL A 63 -6.96 -1.98 -3.03
CA VAL A 63 -6.98 -2.46 -1.64
C VAL A 63 -5.83 -1.87 -0.82
N GLY A 64 -4.66 -1.69 -1.44
CA GLY A 64 -3.52 -0.97 -0.87
C GLY A 64 -3.91 0.45 -0.45
N GLU A 65 -4.58 1.19 -1.34
CA GLU A 65 -5.04 2.57 -1.08
C GLU A 65 -6.01 2.64 0.11
N ILE A 66 -6.93 1.67 0.23
CA ILE A 66 -7.83 1.61 1.39
C ILE A 66 -7.02 1.44 2.69
N GLN A 67 -6.03 0.54 2.68
CA GLN A 67 -5.23 0.28 3.87
C GLN A 67 -4.28 1.45 4.21
N ALA A 68 -3.74 2.14 3.19
CA ALA A 68 -2.93 3.33 3.36
C ALA A 68 -3.77 4.47 3.96
N LEU A 69 -4.99 4.67 3.45
CA LEU A 69 -5.97 5.62 3.99
C LEU A 69 -6.26 5.33 5.47
N GLU A 70 -6.55 4.08 5.80
CA GLU A 70 -6.80 3.63 7.17
C GLU A 70 -5.57 3.88 8.07
N GLY A 71 -4.37 3.58 7.57
CA GLY A 71 -3.10 3.76 8.28
C GLY A 71 -2.76 5.22 8.55
N ALA A 72 -2.90 6.09 7.55
CA ALA A 72 -2.68 7.53 7.65
C ALA A 72 -3.70 8.18 8.58
N GLY A 73 -4.99 7.86 8.40
CA GLY A 73 -6.08 8.36 9.24
C GLY A 73 -5.90 7.96 10.71
N ARG A 74 -5.52 6.71 10.97
CA ARG A 74 -5.21 6.26 12.34
C ARG A 74 -3.96 6.89 12.92
N THR A 75 -2.92 7.12 12.13
CA THR A 75 -1.72 7.83 12.61
C THR A 75 -2.04 9.29 12.93
N CYS A 76 -2.96 9.91 12.19
CA CYS A 76 -3.51 11.21 12.53
C CYS A 76 -4.38 11.18 13.81
N TRP A 77 -4.97 10.05 14.19
CA TRP A 77 -5.88 9.98 15.34
C TRP A 77 -5.24 9.45 16.63
N ASP A 78 -4.56 8.30 16.58
CA ASP A 78 -4.20 7.47 17.74
C ASP A 78 -3.19 8.10 18.70
N PHE A 79 -2.41 9.08 18.21
CA PHE A 79 -1.31 9.69 18.94
C PHE A 79 -1.69 11.07 19.48
N GLU A 80 -1.46 11.29 20.76
CA GLU A 80 -1.70 12.58 21.40
C GLU A 80 -0.75 13.66 20.86
N THR A 81 -1.34 14.81 20.53
CA THR A 81 -0.63 15.91 19.88
C THR A 81 0.26 16.62 20.90
N GLY A 82 1.55 16.76 20.58
CA GLY A 82 2.54 17.45 21.41
C GLY A 82 3.26 16.55 22.42
N THR A 83 2.71 15.38 22.74
CA THR A 83 3.34 14.38 23.65
C THR A 83 3.86 13.18 22.87
N GLU A 84 3.02 12.54 22.06
CA GLU A 84 3.37 11.35 21.27
C GLU A 84 3.79 11.70 19.84
N ALA A 85 3.17 12.73 19.25
CA ALA A 85 3.48 13.22 17.91
C ALA A 85 3.28 14.74 17.78
N PRO A 86 4.15 15.46 17.05
CA PRO A 86 3.98 16.89 16.81
C PRO A 86 2.79 17.18 15.88
N PHE A 87 2.13 18.32 16.04
CA PHE A 87 0.98 18.71 15.21
C PHE A 87 1.29 18.67 13.71
N ALA A 88 2.47 19.13 13.30
CA ALA A 88 2.86 19.13 11.90
C ALA A 88 2.93 17.70 11.31
N LEU A 89 3.35 16.69 12.08
CA LEU A 89 3.28 15.30 11.61
C LEU A 89 1.84 14.89 11.39
N LYS A 90 0.96 15.19 12.35
CA LYS A 90 -0.44 14.80 12.26
C LYS A 90 -1.14 15.48 11.09
N LEU A 91 -0.82 16.74 10.83
CA LEU A 91 -1.32 17.48 9.68
C LEU A 91 -0.84 16.86 8.36
N ASP A 92 0.40 16.41 8.31
CA ASP A 92 0.97 15.71 7.16
C ASP A 92 0.30 14.33 6.95
N MET A 93 0.02 13.58 8.01
CA MET A 93 -0.78 12.34 7.95
C MET A 93 -2.22 12.59 7.49
N ALA A 94 -2.83 13.71 7.89
CA ALA A 94 -4.16 14.08 7.42
C ALA A 94 -4.18 14.42 5.92
N ARG A 95 -3.10 15.01 5.40
CA ARG A 95 -2.95 15.27 3.96
C ARG A 95 -2.79 13.96 3.19
N GLN A 96 -1.90 13.08 3.65
CA GLN A 96 -1.78 11.76 3.04
C GLN A 96 -3.13 11.03 3.05
N ALA A 97 -3.85 11.00 4.17
CA ALA A 97 -5.19 10.40 4.21
C ALA A 97 -6.17 11.02 3.20
N TRP A 98 -6.03 12.30 2.86
CA TRP A 98 -6.83 12.90 1.79
C TRP A 98 -6.39 12.41 0.40
N ASP A 99 -5.10 12.27 0.17
CA ASP A 99 -4.53 11.75 -1.07
C ASP A 99 -4.93 10.28 -1.28
N GLU A 100 -4.82 9.43 -0.25
CA GLU A 100 -5.26 8.02 -0.34
C GLU A 100 -6.77 7.89 -0.58
N ALA A 101 -7.60 8.77 0.00
CA ALA A 101 -9.03 8.76 -0.27
C ALA A 101 -9.31 9.05 -1.76
N ARG A 102 -8.55 9.97 -2.36
CA ARG A 102 -8.62 10.25 -3.79
C ARG A 102 -8.07 9.08 -4.62
N HIS A 103 -7.01 8.40 -4.18
CA HIS A 103 -6.47 7.21 -4.85
C HIS A 103 -7.48 6.05 -4.85
N VAL A 104 -8.20 5.85 -3.75
CA VAL A 104 -9.33 4.90 -3.67
C VAL A 104 -10.38 5.24 -4.72
N GLU A 105 -10.81 6.51 -4.82
CA GLU A 105 -11.80 6.92 -5.83
C GLU A 105 -11.32 6.71 -7.27
N ILE A 106 -10.04 7.01 -7.55
CA ILE A 106 -9.42 6.77 -8.86
C ILE A 106 -9.41 5.28 -9.16
N SER A 107 -8.97 4.47 -8.21
CA SER A 107 -8.85 3.02 -8.36
C SER A 107 -10.20 2.33 -8.57
N VAL A 108 -11.27 2.82 -7.95
CA VAL A 108 -12.64 2.36 -8.23
C VAL A 108 -13.02 2.63 -9.69
N LYS A 109 -12.74 3.85 -10.19
CA LYS A 109 -13.04 4.20 -11.59
C LYS A 109 -12.19 3.41 -12.58
N LEU A 110 -10.92 3.17 -12.26
CA LEU A 110 -10.05 2.32 -13.06
C LEU A 110 -10.52 0.86 -13.06
N SER A 111 -11.03 0.36 -11.93
CA SER A 111 -11.64 -0.98 -11.86
C SER A 111 -12.81 -1.09 -12.84
N ASP A 112 -13.74 -0.13 -12.81
CA ASP A 112 -14.87 -0.08 -13.73
C ASP A 112 -14.40 0.01 -15.20
N TRP A 113 -13.39 0.86 -15.47
CA TRP A 113 -12.78 1.03 -16.79
C TRP A 113 -12.15 -0.26 -17.34
N MET A 114 -11.45 -0.99 -16.47
CA MET A 114 -10.83 -2.27 -16.81
C MET A 114 -11.83 -3.43 -16.84
N GLY A 115 -13.09 -3.21 -16.46
CA GLY A 115 -14.16 -4.21 -16.45
C GLY A 115 -14.08 -5.16 -15.25
N THR A 116 -13.68 -4.65 -14.09
CA THR A 116 -13.68 -5.40 -12.82
C THR A 116 -14.64 -4.80 -11.80
N GLU A 117 -14.98 -5.59 -10.79
CA GLU A 117 -15.80 -5.16 -9.66
C GLU A 117 -14.98 -5.10 -8.37
N ILE A 118 -15.39 -4.22 -7.44
CA ILE A 118 -14.83 -4.17 -6.08
C ILE A 118 -15.02 -5.52 -5.41
N GLY A 119 -13.92 -6.07 -4.89
CA GLY A 119 -13.93 -7.38 -4.20
C GLY A 119 -13.87 -8.59 -5.14
N GLN A 120 -13.73 -8.38 -6.46
CA GLN A 120 -13.63 -9.49 -7.41
C GLN A 120 -12.40 -10.39 -7.19
N PHE A 121 -11.32 -9.83 -6.63
CA PHE A 121 -10.12 -10.58 -6.27
C PHE A 121 -9.98 -10.61 -4.74
N ALA A 122 -9.31 -11.65 -4.24
CA ALA A 122 -9.03 -11.78 -2.83
C ALA A 122 -8.03 -10.72 -2.36
N GLU A 123 -8.20 -10.22 -1.14
CA GLU A 123 -7.31 -9.24 -0.52
C GLU A 123 -6.42 -9.85 0.57
N ASN A 124 -5.26 -9.22 0.80
CA ASN A 124 -4.47 -9.42 2.01
C ASN A 124 -4.42 -8.10 2.82
N THR A 125 -4.08 -8.21 4.10
CA THR A 125 -4.18 -7.11 5.08
C THR A 125 -2.82 -6.65 5.61
N VAL A 126 -1.73 -6.95 4.90
CA VAL A 126 -0.36 -6.76 5.40
C VAL A 126 -0.05 -5.28 5.69
N LEU A 127 -0.55 -4.36 4.86
CA LEU A 127 -0.32 -2.92 5.05
C LEU A 127 -1.02 -2.42 6.30
N PHE A 128 -2.28 -2.80 6.49
CA PHE A 128 -3.03 -2.45 7.69
C PHE A 128 -2.38 -3.04 8.96
N GLU A 129 -1.89 -4.28 8.91
CA GLU A 129 -1.15 -4.90 10.03
C GLU A 129 0.09 -4.08 10.41
N ALA A 130 0.88 -3.63 9.42
CA ALA A 130 2.02 -2.76 9.66
C ALA A 130 1.60 -1.40 10.27
N ALA A 131 0.44 -0.89 9.88
CA ALA A 131 -0.16 0.32 10.43
C ALA A 131 -0.73 0.16 11.86
N CYS A 132 -0.75 -1.05 12.43
CA CYS A 132 -1.27 -1.32 13.78
C CYS A 132 -0.25 -1.19 14.91
N SER A 133 1.00 -0.80 14.64
CA SER A 133 2.01 -0.61 15.69
C SER A 133 1.58 0.41 16.76
N ASN A 134 1.93 0.24 18.03
CA ASN A 134 1.59 1.22 19.08
C ASN A 134 2.59 2.38 19.17
N ASP A 135 3.65 2.38 18.36
CA ASP A 135 4.65 3.46 18.29
C ASP A 135 4.49 4.23 16.96
N PRO A 136 4.29 5.56 16.99
CA PRO A 136 4.14 6.36 15.77
C PRO A 136 5.36 6.28 14.85
N VAL A 137 6.56 6.14 15.41
CA VAL A 137 7.80 6.05 14.64
C VAL A 137 7.91 4.70 13.95
N LEU A 138 7.47 3.62 14.58
CA LEU A 138 7.43 2.31 13.94
C LEU A 138 6.37 2.27 12.82
N ARG A 139 5.20 2.92 13.01
CA ARG A 139 4.22 3.07 11.93
C ARG A 139 4.78 3.82 10.73
N LEU A 140 5.43 4.98 10.96
CA LEU A 140 6.08 5.74 9.90
C LEU A 140 7.15 4.93 9.15
N ALA A 141 7.95 4.15 9.88
CA ALA A 141 8.98 3.34 9.26
C ALA A 141 8.41 2.14 8.48
N GLY A 142 7.39 1.48 9.01
CA GLY A 142 6.74 0.34 8.37
C GLY A 142 5.86 0.74 7.17
N VAL A 143 5.05 1.79 7.30
CA VAL A 143 4.11 2.19 6.25
C VAL A 143 4.80 3.14 5.28
N ASN A 144 5.06 4.37 5.69
CA ASN A 144 5.56 5.42 4.81
C ASN A 144 6.91 5.13 4.15
N ARG A 145 7.77 4.34 4.80
CA ARG A 145 9.12 4.10 4.29
C ARG A 145 9.32 2.76 3.59
N ALA A 146 8.73 1.70 4.13
CA ALA A 146 8.76 0.38 3.51
C ALA A 146 7.64 0.25 2.47
N LEU A 147 6.38 0.34 2.88
CA LEU A 147 5.24 0.00 2.02
C LEU A 147 4.97 1.01 0.91
N GLU A 148 5.02 2.32 1.18
CA GLU A 148 4.85 3.32 0.10
C GLU A 148 6.01 3.28 -0.90
N GLY A 149 7.20 2.87 -0.45
CA GLY A 149 8.33 2.63 -1.35
C GLY A 149 8.06 1.52 -2.36
N LEU A 150 7.30 0.50 -1.96
CA LEU A 150 6.85 -0.58 -2.83
C LEU A 150 5.66 -0.15 -3.70
N ALA A 151 4.79 0.72 -3.19
CA ALA A 151 3.70 1.28 -3.96
C ALA A 151 4.21 1.98 -5.22
N ILE A 152 5.29 2.77 -5.11
CA ILE A 152 5.98 3.41 -6.26
C ILE A 152 6.30 2.41 -7.38
N ASP A 153 6.84 1.23 -7.04
CA ASP A 153 7.21 0.21 -8.04
C ASP A 153 5.96 -0.37 -8.72
N VAL A 154 4.87 -0.55 -7.97
CA VAL A 154 3.60 -1.08 -8.46
C VAL A 154 2.90 -0.07 -9.37
N PHE A 155 2.77 1.19 -8.96
CA PHE A 155 2.23 2.27 -9.79
C PHE A 155 3.05 2.45 -11.08
N THR A 156 4.38 2.40 -10.98
CA THR A 156 5.26 2.47 -12.16
C THR A 156 4.99 1.31 -13.11
N THR A 157 4.85 0.09 -12.60
CA THR A 157 4.54 -1.10 -13.41
C THR A 157 3.21 -0.94 -14.15
N MET A 158 2.17 -0.44 -13.48
CA MET A 158 0.84 -0.31 -14.06
C MET A 158 0.75 0.85 -15.05
N LYS A 159 1.41 1.96 -14.75
CA LYS A 159 1.61 3.07 -15.69
C LYS A 159 2.30 2.62 -16.97
N GLU A 160 3.43 1.92 -16.87
CA GLU A 160 4.16 1.40 -18.04
C GLU A 160 3.30 0.41 -18.84
N PHE A 161 2.45 -0.37 -18.16
CA PHE A 161 1.50 -1.23 -18.83
C PHE A 161 0.43 -0.44 -19.59
N GLY A 162 -0.11 0.63 -19.00
CA GLY A 162 -1.04 1.54 -19.67
C GLY A 162 -0.46 2.12 -20.96
N ASP A 163 0.78 2.64 -20.91
CA ASP A 163 1.49 3.15 -22.09
C ASP A 163 1.65 2.06 -23.17
N LEU A 164 2.15 0.88 -22.79
CA LEU A 164 2.33 -0.25 -23.71
C LEU A 164 1.01 -0.74 -24.32
N ALA A 165 -0.09 -0.70 -23.56
CA ALA A 165 -1.42 -1.09 -24.01
C ALA A 165 -2.10 -0.01 -24.89
N GLY A 166 -1.54 1.20 -24.94
CA GLY A 166 -2.18 2.36 -25.58
C GLY A 166 -3.42 2.84 -24.82
N ASP A 167 -3.46 2.64 -23.50
CA ASP A 167 -4.53 3.10 -22.61
C ASP A 167 -4.12 4.40 -21.90
N PRO A 168 -4.52 5.57 -22.43
CA PRO A 168 -4.11 6.86 -21.86
C PRO A 168 -4.76 7.16 -20.52
N TYR A 169 -5.87 6.50 -20.17
CA TYR A 169 -6.55 6.73 -18.89
C TYR A 169 -5.84 5.98 -17.77
N LEU A 170 -5.49 4.72 -18.02
CA LEU A 170 -4.71 3.94 -17.06
C LEU A 170 -3.35 4.60 -16.82
N GLU A 171 -2.61 4.93 -17.88
CA GLU A 171 -1.32 5.61 -17.76
C GLU A 171 -1.41 6.90 -16.94
N PHE A 172 -2.36 7.78 -17.29
CA PHE A 172 -2.51 9.08 -16.63
C PHE A 172 -2.87 8.95 -15.14
N CYS A 173 -3.82 8.10 -14.81
CA CYS A 173 -4.26 7.92 -13.43
C CYS A 173 -3.16 7.34 -12.55
N GLU A 174 -2.42 6.34 -13.04
CA GLU A 174 -1.31 5.73 -12.32
C GLU A 174 -0.13 6.71 -12.16
N ASP A 175 0.20 7.51 -13.19
CA ASP A 175 1.22 8.57 -13.07
C ASP A 175 0.82 9.67 -12.08
N TRP A 176 -0.47 9.98 -11.99
CA TRP A 176 -0.97 10.97 -11.04
C TRP A 176 -0.86 10.48 -9.59
N MET A 177 -1.29 9.24 -9.29
CA MET A 177 -1.14 8.65 -7.96
C MET A 177 0.34 8.49 -7.59
N LEU A 178 1.18 8.07 -8.54
CA LEU A 178 2.64 7.96 -8.36
C LEU A 178 3.29 9.27 -7.90
N ALA A 179 2.81 10.42 -8.41
CA ALA A 179 3.36 11.73 -8.02
C ALA A 179 3.13 12.04 -6.53
N ASP A 180 2.00 11.61 -5.98
CA ASP A 180 1.68 11.77 -4.56
C ASP A 180 2.53 10.81 -3.71
N GLU A 181 2.75 9.57 -4.15
CA GLU A 181 3.56 8.59 -3.42
C GLU A 181 5.02 8.99 -3.21
N VAL A 182 5.62 9.66 -4.19
CA VAL A 182 6.98 10.23 -4.01
C VAL A 182 7.01 11.21 -2.84
N THR A 183 5.92 11.97 -2.65
CA THR A 183 5.78 12.90 -1.53
C THR A 183 5.57 12.14 -0.22
N HIS A 184 4.75 11.08 -0.21
CA HIS A 184 4.49 10.24 0.97
C HIS A 184 5.78 9.60 1.52
N VAL A 185 6.59 9.01 0.64
CA VAL A 185 7.88 8.39 1.01
C VAL A 185 8.88 9.41 1.56
N LYS A 186 8.95 10.58 0.91
CA LYS A 186 9.83 11.67 1.36
C LYS A 186 9.41 12.17 2.74
N MET A 187 8.12 12.39 2.93
CA MET A 187 7.53 12.82 4.19
C MET A 187 7.84 11.84 5.33
N GLY A 188 7.64 10.53 5.12
CA GLY A 188 7.97 9.49 6.09
C GLY A 188 9.45 9.52 6.49
N SER A 189 10.35 9.65 5.50
CA SER A 189 11.80 9.76 5.73
C SER A 189 12.19 10.98 6.57
N ASP A 190 11.58 12.13 6.28
CA ASP A 190 11.85 13.38 6.98
C ASP A 190 11.33 13.32 8.43
N TRP A 191 10.13 12.76 8.66
CA TRP A 191 9.58 12.60 10.01
C TRP A 191 10.34 11.58 10.85
N LEU A 192 10.70 10.44 10.28
CA LEU A 192 11.52 9.44 10.95
C LEU A 192 12.83 10.05 11.47
N ARG A 193 13.51 10.86 10.64
CA ARG A 193 14.74 11.57 11.03
C ARG A 193 14.49 12.59 12.14
N ARG A 194 13.44 13.41 12.01
CA ARG A 194 13.14 14.50 12.96
C ARG A 194 12.73 13.98 14.34
N ILE A 195 11.86 12.98 14.40
CA ILE A 195 11.34 12.48 15.69
C ILE A 195 12.37 11.66 16.44
N THR A 196 13.33 11.06 15.73
CA THR A 196 14.39 10.25 16.34
C THR A 196 15.72 10.97 16.46
N GLU A 197 15.77 12.29 16.21
CA GLU A 197 17.01 13.09 16.22
C GLU A 197 17.83 12.90 17.51
N ASN A 198 17.13 12.84 18.65
CA ASN A 198 17.73 12.68 19.98
C ASN A 198 17.51 11.28 20.58
N ASP A 199 17.11 10.29 19.78
CA ASP A 199 16.79 8.93 20.24
C ASP A 199 17.26 7.88 19.21
N ALA A 200 18.58 7.63 19.24
CA ALA A 200 19.23 6.70 18.31
C ALA A 200 18.73 5.25 18.45
N GLU A 201 18.33 4.84 19.66
CA GLU A 201 17.80 3.49 19.90
C GLU A 201 16.41 3.33 19.28
N ARG A 202 15.52 4.31 19.44
CA ARG A 202 14.21 4.30 18.75
C ARG A 202 14.38 4.35 17.23
N ARG A 203 15.36 5.11 16.72
CA ARG A 203 15.71 5.10 15.30
C ARG A 203 16.12 3.70 14.82
N LYS A 204 17.00 3.03 15.56
CA LYS A 204 17.48 1.69 15.21
C LYS A 204 16.31 0.70 15.15
N LYS A 205 15.43 0.69 16.17
CA LYS A 205 14.23 -0.15 16.18
C LYS A 205 13.30 0.10 15.00
N ALA A 206 13.14 1.37 14.60
CA ALA A 206 12.33 1.74 13.46
C ALA A 206 12.90 1.22 12.13
N LEU A 207 14.23 1.31 11.94
CA LEU A 207 14.89 0.75 10.76
C LEU A 207 14.86 -0.78 10.74
N GLU A 208 14.99 -1.44 11.89
CA GLU A 208 14.82 -2.89 12.01
C GLU A 208 13.39 -3.32 11.66
N PHE A 209 12.38 -2.56 12.13
CA PHE A 209 10.98 -2.80 11.78
C PHE A 209 10.72 -2.62 10.29
N GLN A 210 11.26 -1.56 9.67
CA GLN A 210 11.21 -1.35 8.23
C GLN A 210 11.74 -2.58 7.47
N GLN A 211 12.92 -3.10 7.86
CA GLN A 211 13.52 -4.29 7.22
C GLN A 211 12.67 -5.56 7.37
N ILE A 212 11.93 -5.70 8.47
CA ILE A 212 11.00 -6.82 8.67
C ILE A 212 9.83 -6.70 7.69
N VAL A 213 9.25 -5.50 7.57
CA VAL A 213 8.14 -5.23 6.64
C VAL A 213 8.58 -5.44 5.19
N ASP A 214 9.75 -4.91 4.80
CA ASP A 214 10.34 -5.11 3.46
C ASP A 214 10.47 -6.60 3.11
N LYS A 215 10.90 -7.42 4.07
CA LYS A 215 11.04 -8.87 3.89
C LYS A 215 9.68 -9.56 3.75
N LEU A 216 8.70 -9.22 4.59
CA LEU A 216 7.37 -9.82 4.53
C LEU A 216 6.74 -9.64 3.15
N PHE A 217 6.97 -8.49 2.52
CA PHE A 217 6.51 -8.21 1.15
C PHE A 217 7.34 -8.89 0.07
N SER A 218 8.66 -9.03 0.25
CA SER A 218 9.53 -9.71 -0.73
C SER A 218 9.22 -11.21 -0.89
N PHE A 219 8.53 -11.83 0.08
CA PHE A 219 8.06 -13.21 0.02
C PHE A 219 6.60 -13.36 -0.45
N GLY A 220 5.94 -12.26 -0.83
CA GLY A 220 4.58 -12.23 -1.37
C GLY A 220 4.45 -12.62 -2.85
#